data_AF-A0A920I578-F1
#
_entry.id   AF-A0A920I578-F1
#
_cell.length_a   1.000
_cell.length_b   1.000
_cell.length_c   1.000
_cell.angle_alpha   90.00
_cell.angle_beta   90.00
_cell.angle_gamma   90.00
#
_symmetry.space_group_name_H-M   'P 1'
#
loop_
_entity.id
_entity.type
_entity.pdbx_description
1 polymer ?
#
loop_
_entity_poly.entity_id
_entity_poly.type
_entity_poly.pdbx_seq_one_letter_code
_entity_poly.pdbx_strand_id
1 'polypeptide(L)' 'MKIRGIYTPAITPLRQDGEIDWDGFAAILEHLVAAGVDGIVVGGTTGEYYAHSTEERLDRCAAPRTLSAPGL' A
#
# COMPACT_ATOMS: atom_id res chain seq x y z
N MET A 1 22.30 -6.79 -2.96
CA MET A 1 21.03 -7.55 -3.08
C MET A 1 20.54 -7.48 -4.53
N LYS A 2 19.88 -8.52 -5.04
CA LYS A 2 19.15 -8.48 -6.32
C LYS A 2 17.66 -8.61 -6.01
N ILE A 3 16.87 -7.62 -6.40
CA ILE A 3 15.41 -7.62 -6.33
C ILE A 3 14.89 -8.32 -7.60
N ARG A 4 13.98 -9.29 -7.45
CA ARG A 4 13.40 -10.08 -8.55
C ARG A 4 11.94 -10.39 -8.23
N GLY A 5 11.11 -10.49 -9.27
CA GLY A 5 9.68 -10.78 -9.13
C GLY A 5 8.77 -9.63 -9.55
N ILE A 6 7.50 -9.73 -9.18
CA ILE A 6 6.43 -8.75 -9.42
C ILE A 6 6.31 -7.83 -8.21
N TYR A 7 6.55 -6.54 -8.42
CA TYR A 7 6.42 -5.50 -7.40
C TYR A 7 5.29 -4.56 -7.80
N THR A 8 4.15 -4.69 -7.14
CA THR A 8 2.95 -3.95 -7.54
C THR A 8 2.88 -2.62 -6.81
N PRO A 9 2.79 -1.48 -7.51
CA PRO A 9 2.55 -0.21 -6.85
C PRO A 9 1.09 -0.13 -6.40
N ALA A 10 0.88 0.00 -5.09
CA ALA A 10 -0.45 0.13 -4.52
C ALA A 10 -1.00 1.56 -4.73
N ILE A 11 -2.27 1.66 -5.10
CA ILE A 11 -3.00 2.93 -5.09
C ILE A 11 -3.29 3.36 -3.65
N THR A 12 -3.41 4.67 -3.40
CA THR A 12 -3.90 5.21 -2.12
C THR A 12 -5.36 5.61 -2.31
N PRO A 13 -6.34 4.79 -1.90
CA PRO A 13 -7.75 5.14 -2.06
C PRO A 13 -8.10 6.33 -1.16
N LEU A 14 -8.92 7.23 -1.69
CA LEU A 14 -9.46 8.38 -0.96
C LEU A 14 -10.97 8.25 -0.86
N ARG A 15 -11.51 8.76 0.25
CA ARG A 15 -12.95 8.96 0.44
C ARG A 15 -13.39 10.20 -0.35
N GLN A 16 -14.71 10.41 -0.41
CA GLN A 16 -15.28 11.55 -1.13
C GLN A 16 -14.85 12.92 -0.58
N ASP A 17 -14.47 12.98 0.70
CA ASP A 17 -13.96 14.18 1.36
C ASP A 17 -12.45 14.42 1.11
N GLY A 18 -11.78 13.51 0.40
CA GLY A 18 -10.35 13.57 0.09
C GLY A 18 -9.46 12.95 1.16
N GLU A 19 -10.01 12.51 2.29
CA GLU A 19 -9.25 11.81 3.32
C GLU A 19 -8.90 10.39 2.88
N ILE A 20 -7.79 9.85 3.39
CA ILE A 20 -7.37 8.48 3.07
C ILE A 20 -8.43 7.48 3.57
N ASP A 21 -8.82 6.57 2.67
CA ASP A 21 -9.61 5.40 3.00
C ASP A 21 -8.68 4.28 3.51
N TRP A 22 -8.45 4.27 4.83
CA TRP A 22 -7.54 3.31 5.45
C TRP A 22 -8.05 1.87 5.38
N ASP A 23 -9.36 1.66 5.45
CA ASP A 23 -9.97 0.33 5.35
C ASP A 23 -9.87 -0.19 3.91
N GLY A 24 -10.18 0.66 2.93
CA GLY A 24 -9.97 0.35 1.51
C GLY A 24 -8.50 0.09 1.18
N PHE A 25 -7.59 0.87 1.75
CA PHE A 25 -6.15 0.67 1.57
C PHE A 25 -5.70 -0.68 2.13
N ALA A 26 -6.15 -1.07 3.34
CA ALA A 26 -5.88 -2.37 3.92
C ALA A 26 -6.40 -3.52 3.03
N ALA A 27 -7.63 -3.42 2.52
CA ALA A 27 -8.21 -4.42 1.62
C ALA A 27 -7.41 -4.59 0.32
N ILE A 28 -6.88 -3.50 -0.24
CA ILE A 28 -6.01 -3.54 -1.43
C ILE A 28 -4.69 -4.26 -1.10
N LEU A 29 -4.06 -3.94 0.04
CA LEU A 29 -2.83 -4.61 0.45
C LEU A 29 -3.04 -6.11 0.68
N GLU A 30 -4.13 -6.49 1.36
CA GLU A 30 -4.50 -7.90 1.57
C GLU A 30 -4.75 -8.63 0.25
N HIS A 31 -5.43 -7.99 -0.70
CA HIS A 31 -5.63 -8.54 -2.04
C HIS A 31 -4.30 -8.79 -2.76
N LEU A 32 -3.37 -7.83 -2.72
CA LEU A 32 -2.06 -7.97 -3.36
C LEU A 32 -1.21 -9.07 -2.70
N VAL A 33 -1.26 -9.18 -1.36
CA VAL A 33 -0.61 -10.27 -0.62
C VAL A 33 -1.21 -11.62 -1.04
N ALA A 34 -2.53 -11.73 -1.07
CA ALA A 34 -3.22 -12.96 -1.49
C ALA A 34 -2.95 -13.33 -2.96
N ALA A 35 -2.68 -12.35 -3.82
CA ALA A 35 -2.29 -12.56 -5.21
C ALA A 35 -0.85 -13.07 -5.37
N GLY A 36 -0.05 -13.12 -4.30
CA GLY A 36 1.29 -13.68 -4.30
C GLY A 36 2.35 -12.81 -4.98
N VAL A 37 2.19 -11.49 -4.97
CA VAL A 37 3.23 -10.58 -5.50
C VAL A 37 4.48 -10.62 -4.63
N ASP A 38 5.66 -10.52 -5.25
CA ASP A 38 6.94 -10.55 -4.55
C ASP A 38 7.21 -9.30 -3.70
N GLY A 39 6.48 -8.22 -3.97
CA GLY A 39 6.47 -7.04 -3.11
C GLY A 39 5.38 -6.04 -3.47
N ILE A 40 5.11 -5.14 -2.53
CA ILE A 40 4.17 -4.04 -2.70
C ILE A 40 4.94 -2.73 -2.55
N VAL A 41 4.76 -1.82 -3.50
CA VAL A 41 5.37 -0.49 -3.47
C VAL A 41 4.33 0.52 -3.01
N VAL A 42 4.51 1.07 -1.81
CA VAL A 42 3.65 2.11 -1.23
C VAL A 42 4.28 3.48 -1.45
N GLY A 43 3.47 4.49 -1.79
CA GLY A 43 3.95 5.86 -1.98
C GLY A 43 4.72 6.08 -3.28
N GLY A 44 4.47 5.27 -4.31
CA GLY A 44 4.88 5.56 -5.69
C GLY A 44 3.99 6.61 -6.36
N THR A 45 4.25 6.93 -7.63
CA THR A 45 3.41 7.84 -8.44
C THR A 45 2.00 7.29 -8.65
N THR A 46 1.85 5.97 -8.78
CA THR A 46 0.55 5.27 -8.85
C THR A 46 -0.25 5.40 -7.56
N GLY A 47 0.42 5.51 -6.41
CA GLY A 47 -0.21 5.82 -5.12
C GLY A 47 -0.35 7.31 -4.87
N GLU A 48 -0.13 8.15 -5.89
CA GLU A 48 -0.35 9.60 -5.90
C GLU A 48 0.42 10.35 -4.80
N TYR A 49 1.63 9.91 -4.47
CA TYR A 49 2.39 10.45 -3.33
C TYR A 49 2.57 11.98 -3.33
N TYR A 50 2.58 12.60 -4.51
CA TYR A 50 2.73 14.04 -4.70
C TYR A 50 1.48 14.85 -4.34
N ALA A 51 0.32 14.20 -4.24
CA ALA A 51 -0.94 14.80 -3.81
C ALA A 51 -1.14 14.75 -2.28
N HIS A 52 -0.25 14.06 -1.56
CA HIS A 52 -0.33 13.89 -0.11
C HIS A 52 0.65 14.78 0.64
N SER A 53 0.25 15.23 1.82
CA SER A 53 1.12 15.87 2.80
C SER A 53 2.25 14.93 3.24
N THR A 54 3.32 15.50 3.80
CA THR A 54 4.43 14.71 4.35
C THR A 54 3.96 13.78 5.48
N GLU A 55 2.98 14.22 6.29
CA GLU A 55 2.45 13.44 7.41
C GLU A 55 1.70 12.19 6.91
N GLU A 56 0.74 12.35 6.00
CA GLU A 56 0.02 11.23 5.38
C GLU A 56 0.97 10.21 4.72
N ARG A 57 2.05 10.70 4.11
CA ARG A 57 3.06 9.85 3.48
C ARG A 57 3.83 9.00 4.50
N LEU A 58 4.09 9.54 5.69
CA LEU A 58 4.77 8.83 6.77
C LEU A 58 3.84 7.80 7.43
N ASP A 59 2.57 8.16 7.64
CA ASP A 59 1.57 7.27 8.24
C ASP A 59 1.37 6.00 7.41
N ARG A 60 1.31 6.11 6.08
CA ARG A 60 1.24 4.94 5.20
C ARG A 60 2.46 4.03 5.29
N CYS A 61 3.66 4.58 5.46
CA CYS A 61 4.87 3.78 5.64
C CYS A 61 4.89 3.07 7.00
N ALA A 62 4.23 3.63 8.02
CA ALA A 62 4.05 3.02 9.34
C ALA A 62 2.92 1.99 9.38
N ALA A 63 2.01 2.01 8.41
CA ALA A 63 0.91 1.06 8.24
C ALA A 63 1.39 -0.25 7.57
N PRO A 64 2.23 -1.05 8.26
CA PRO A 64 1.89 -2.48 8.38
C PRO A 64 2.41 -3.11 9.68
N ARG A 65 1.50 -3.52 10.59
CA ARG A 65 1.84 -4.49 11.68
C ARG A 65 0.96 -5.73 11.75
N THR A 66 -0.13 -5.79 11.00
CA THR A 66 -1.03 -6.96 10.98
C THR A 66 -1.50 -7.23 9.57
N LEU A 67 -0.58 -7.65 8.71
CA LEU A 67 -0.95 -8.46 7.54
C LEU A 67 -0.66 -9.90 7.94
N SER A 68 -1.69 -10.67 8.28
CA SER A 68 -1.52 -12.10 8.51
C SER A 68 -1.29 -12.78 7.17
N ALA A 69 -0.05 -13.11 6.86
CA ALA A 69 0.23 -14.03 5.75
C ALA A 69 -0.23 -15.44 6.16
N PRO A 70 -1.19 -16.07 5.47
CA PRO A 70 -1.41 -17.49 5.62
C PRO A 70 -0.33 -18.23 4.82
N GLY A 71 0.58 -18.91 5.52
CA GLY A 71 1.39 -20.00 4.94
C GLY A 71 2.63 -19.62 4.13
N LEU A 72 3.58 -18.94 4.77
CA LEU A 72 5.00 -19.18 4.47
C LEU A 72 5.56 -20.21 5.46
#